data_AF-A0A7H9APE8-F1
#
_entry.id   AF-A0A7H9APE8-F1
#
_cell.length_a   1.000
_cell.length_b   1.000
_cell.length_c   1.000
_cell.angle_alpha   90.00
_cell.angle_beta   90.00
_cell.angle_gamma   90.00
#
_symmetry.space_group_name_H-M   'P 1'
#
loop_
_entity.id
_entity.type
_entity.pdbx_description
1 polymer ?
#
loop_
_entity_poly.entity_id
_entity_poly.type
_entity_poly.pdbx_seq_one_letter_code
_entity_poly.pdbx_strand_id
1 'polypeptide(L)'
;MKAITLASMLSIFYTFQVTIGQLNPAGVSEIQFKGKYSIGPGPCEWLPNGTRRWARTTGFQVVESLYSDFAISYIEVSGNFEENQKLRLKNGEVYLVTLVLPKESIEKLGLNNPETIMTYKNPIKNSEIAKIENIDKN
;
A
#
# COMPACT_ATOMS: atom_id res chain seq x y z
N MET A 1 64.84 4.69 11.18
CA MET A 1 64.17 3.54 10.54
C MET A 1 62.76 3.42 11.10
N LYS A 2 61.76 3.47 10.20
CA LYS A 2 60.32 3.16 10.35
C LYS A 2 59.52 3.86 11.47
N ALA A 3 58.90 4.99 11.13
CA ALA A 3 57.69 5.46 11.81
C ALA A 3 56.47 4.81 11.11
N ILE A 4 55.61 4.16 11.90
CA ILE A 4 54.37 3.54 11.44
C ILE A 4 53.29 4.62 11.46
N THR A 5 52.84 5.06 10.29
CA THR A 5 51.70 5.97 10.18
C THR A 5 50.41 5.15 10.28
N LEU A 6 49.67 5.32 11.38
CA LEU A 6 48.31 4.80 11.54
C LEU A 6 47.39 5.48 10.51
N ALA A 7 46.90 4.73 9.54
CA ALA A 7 45.78 5.16 8.72
C ALA A 7 44.49 4.99 9.53
N SER A 8 43.94 6.12 9.98
CA SER A 8 42.61 6.23 10.58
C SER A 8 41.55 5.80 9.55
N MET A 9 40.93 4.64 9.77
CA MET A 9 39.69 4.27 9.09
C MET A 9 38.57 5.15 9.64
N LEU A 10 38.25 6.24 8.95
CA LEU A 10 36.96 6.91 9.11
C LEU A 10 35.88 6.01 8.49
N SER A 11 35.26 5.16 9.30
CA SER A 11 33.99 4.52 8.97
C SER A 11 32.91 5.61 8.96
N ILE A 12 32.52 6.06 7.77
CA ILE A 12 31.33 6.91 7.60
C ILE A 12 30.12 6.01 7.79
N PHE A 13 29.60 5.96 9.01
CA PHE A 13 28.27 5.42 9.29
C PHE A 13 27.25 6.36 8.66
N TYR A 14 26.82 6.06 7.44
CA TYR A 14 25.59 6.62 6.89
C TYR A 14 24.43 6.03 7.69
N THR A 15 24.01 6.72 8.75
CA THR A 15 22.70 6.47 9.36
C THR A 15 21.64 6.89 8.37
N PHE A 16 21.12 5.95 7.59
CA PHE A 16 19.84 6.10 6.92
C PHE A 16 18.78 6.35 8.00
N GLN A 17 18.32 7.60 8.09
CA GLN A 17 17.13 7.95 8.85
C GLN A 17 15.93 7.38 8.09
N VAL A 18 15.53 6.15 8.41
CA VAL A 18 14.26 5.55 7.97
C VAL A 18 13.16 6.41 8.58
N THR A 19 12.47 7.17 7.74
CA THR A 19 11.40 8.06 8.22
C THR A 19 10.13 7.23 8.19
N ILE A 20 9.96 6.41 9.23
CA ILE A 20 8.71 5.69 9.46
C ILE A 20 7.57 6.71 9.41
N GLY A 21 6.61 6.50 8.51
CA GLY A 21 5.49 7.41 8.28
C GLY A 21 4.93 7.90 9.62
N GLN A 22 4.88 9.22 9.82
CA GLN A 22 4.52 9.81 11.10
C GLN A 22 3.14 9.29 11.54
N LEU A 23 3.13 8.43 12.56
CA LEU A 23 1.92 8.17 13.34
C LEU A 23 1.49 9.49 13.94
N ASN A 24 0.32 9.98 13.57
CA ASN A 24 -0.26 11.13 14.24
C ASN A 24 -0.60 10.73 15.71
N PRO A 25 -0.74 11.70 16.63
CA PRO A 25 -0.96 11.40 18.06
C PRO A 25 -2.22 10.56 18.34
N ALA A 26 -3.11 10.41 17.35
CA ALA A 26 -4.29 9.57 17.41
C ALA A 26 -4.02 8.08 17.09
N GLY A 27 -2.77 7.69 16.78
CA GLY A 27 -2.42 6.31 16.42
C GLY A 27 -2.91 5.92 15.03
N VAL A 28 -3.04 6.88 14.13
CA VAL A 28 -3.50 6.68 12.75
C VAL A 28 -2.36 7.08 11.80
N SER A 29 -2.12 6.28 10.77
CA SER A 29 -1.18 6.64 9.70
C SER A 29 -1.95 7.05 8.46
N GLU A 30 -1.52 8.16 7.87
CA GLU A 30 -1.91 8.52 6.52
C GLU A 30 -0.92 7.89 5.53
N ILE A 31 -1.43 7.15 4.56
CA ILE A 31 -0.63 6.56 3.48
C ILE A 31 -1.10 7.16 2.17
N GLN A 32 -0.16 7.73 1.43
CA GLN A 32 -0.42 8.30 0.11
C GLN A 32 0.45 7.65 -0.95
N PHE A 33 -0.19 7.22 -2.03
CA PHE A 33 0.47 6.59 -3.17
C PHE A 33 -0.27 6.87 -4.47
N LYS A 34 0.45 6.80 -5.58
CA LYS A 34 -0.14 6.75 -6.92
C LYS A 34 -0.47 5.30 -7.25
N GLY A 35 -1.74 5.05 -7.54
CA GLY A 35 -2.27 3.72 -7.83
C GLY A 35 -2.99 3.68 -9.17
N LYS A 36 -2.65 2.68 -9.99
CA LYS A 36 -3.43 2.36 -11.19
C LYS A 36 -4.63 1.52 -10.77
N TYR A 37 -5.85 2.02 -11.00
CA TYR A 37 -7.06 1.29 -10.66
C TYR A 37 -7.23 0.09 -11.61
N SER A 38 -7.48 -1.09 -11.03
CA SER A 38 -7.66 -2.33 -11.79
C SER A 38 -8.90 -3.10 -11.33
N ILE A 39 -9.63 -3.63 -12.30
CA ILE A 39 -10.69 -4.62 -12.10
C ILE A 39 -10.24 -5.92 -12.74
N GLY A 40 -10.20 -7.01 -11.97
CA GLY A 40 -9.64 -8.28 -12.45
C GLY A 40 -10.18 -9.51 -11.72
N PRO A 41 -9.81 -10.70 -12.19
CA PRO A 41 -10.06 -11.92 -11.43
C PRO A 41 -9.15 -11.91 -10.20
N GLY A 42 -9.77 -11.99 -9.03
CA GLY A 42 -9.12 -12.33 -7.77
C GLY A 42 -8.69 -13.80 -7.75
N PRO A 43 -8.04 -14.23 -6.66
CA PRO A 43 -7.60 -15.61 -6.51
C PRO A 43 -8.77 -16.60 -6.55
N CYS A 44 -8.47 -17.81 -7.01
CA CYS A 44 -9.45 -18.90 -7.07
C CYS A 44 -9.92 -19.27 -5.66
N GLU A 45 -11.23 -19.20 -5.44
CA GLU A 45 -11.88 -19.59 -4.19
C GLU A 45 -12.56 -20.95 -4.34
N TRP A 46 -12.49 -21.76 -3.28
CA TRP A 46 -13.28 -22.98 -3.15
C TRP A 46 -14.59 -22.68 -2.44
N LEU A 47 -15.70 -23.03 -3.08
CA LEU A 47 -17.04 -22.86 -2.53
C LEU A 47 -17.41 -24.08 -1.65
N PRO A 48 -18.34 -23.91 -0.69
CA PRO A 48 -18.79 -25.02 0.16
C PRO A 48 -19.38 -26.22 -0.60
N ASN A 49 -19.84 -26.00 -1.84
CA ASN A 49 -20.33 -27.06 -2.73
C ASN A 49 -19.21 -27.79 -3.52
N GLY A 50 -17.93 -27.51 -3.21
CA GLY A 50 -16.77 -28.11 -3.87
C GLY A 50 -16.41 -27.52 -5.24
N THR A 51 -17.15 -26.51 -5.72
CA THR A 51 -16.81 -25.82 -6.99
C THR A 51 -15.79 -24.71 -6.79
N ARG A 52 -15.17 -24.27 -7.88
CA ARG A 52 -14.21 -23.15 -7.90
C ARG A 52 -14.86 -21.90 -8.49
N ARG A 53 -14.55 -20.75 -7.92
CA ARG A 53 -14.89 -19.44 -8.51
C ARG A 53 -13.68 -18.53 -8.52
N TRP A 54 -13.58 -17.67 -9.54
CA TRP A 54 -12.67 -16.53 -9.54
C TRP A 54 -13.50 -15.29 -9.27
N ALA A 55 -13.48 -14.83 -8.01
CA ALA A 55 -14.19 -13.61 -7.64
C ALA A 55 -13.65 -12.44 -8.46
N ARG A 56 -14.49 -11.51 -8.90
CA ARG A 56 -14.00 -10.24 -9.44
C ARG A 56 -13.60 -9.35 -8.28
N THR A 57 -12.35 -8.90 -8.26
CA THR A 57 -11.84 -7.96 -7.27
C THR A 57 -11.50 -6.63 -7.93
N THR A 58 -11.46 -5.60 -7.10
CA THR A 58 -11.11 -4.24 -7.50
C THR A 58 -10.03 -3.74 -6.56
N GLY A 59 -9.08 -2.99 -7.09
CA GLY A 59 -7.97 -2.51 -6.30
C GLY A 59 -7.11 -1.53 -7.05
N PHE A 60 -6.01 -1.15 -6.41
CA PHE A 60 -4.99 -0.28 -6.97
C PHE A 60 -3.66 -1.02 -7.03
N GLN A 61 -3.08 -1.10 -8.22
CA GLN A 61 -1.67 -1.43 -8.37
C GLN A 61 -0.85 -0.19 -8.02
N VAL A 62 -0.01 -0.30 -7.01
CA VAL A 62 0.83 0.81 -6.56
C VAL A 62 1.90 1.04 -7.62
N VAL A 63 1.93 2.26 -8.15
CA VAL A 63 2.91 2.71 -9.15
C VAL A 63 4.06 3.44 -8.46
N GLU A 64 3.73 4.25 -7.45
CA GLU A 64 4.69 5.08 -6.73
C GLU A 64 4.17 5.38 -5.32
N SER A 65 4.99 5.17 -4.29
CA SER A 65 4.71 5.62 -2.91
C SER A 65 5.27 7.04 -2.73
N LEU A 66 4.47 7.97 -2.22
CA LEU A 66 4.85 9.38 -2.16
C LEU A 66 5.40 9.81 -0.79
N TYR A 67 4.92 9.21 0.29
CA TYR A 67 5.22 9.68 1.66
C TYR A 67 5.42 8.55 2.68
N SER A 68 5.63 7.30 2.22
CA SER A 68 5.78 6.17 3.13
C SER A 68 6.83 5.16 2.66
N ASP A 69 7.59 4.63 3.63
CA ASP A 69 8.52 3.50 3.47
C ASP A 69 7.78 2.15 3.27
N PHE A 70 6.47 2.17 3.08
CA PHE A 70 5.68 0.97 2.83
C PHE A 70 5.87 0.53 1.38
N ALA A 71 6.61 -0.57 1.18
CA ALA A 71 6.71 -1.21 -0.13
C ALA A 71 5.49 -2.13 -0.34
N ILE A 72 4.38 -1.48 -0.69
CA ILE A 72 3.12 -2.14 -1.06
C ILE A 72 3.07 -2.18 -2.58
N SER A 73 2.87 -3.36 -3.18
CA SER A 73 2.77 -3.48 -4.64
C SER A 73 1.33 -3.39 -5.16
N TYR A 74 0.35 -3.78 -4.33
CA TYR A 74 -1.06 -3.87 -4.71
C TYR A 74 -1.94 -3.73 -3.48
N ILE A 75 -3.07 -3.05 -3.63
CA ILE A 75 -4.07 -2.85 -2.58
C ILE A 75 -5.44 -3.28 -3.11
N GLU A 76 -6.00 -4.30 -2.49
CA GLU A 76 -7.38 -4.70 -2.73
C GLU A 76 -8.33 -3.87 -1.87
N VAL A 77 -9.42 -3.41 -2.49
CA VAL A 77 -10.44 -2.61 -1.83
C VAL A 77 -11.67 -3.49 -1.61
N SER A 78 -12.20 -3.50 -0.40
CA SER A 78 -13.41 -4.22 -0.03
C SER A 78 -14.61 -3.46 -0.60
N GLY A 79 -14.93 -3.72 -1.86
CA GLY A 79 -16.02 -3.04 -2.54
C GLY A 79 -17.09 -4.00 -3.00
N ASN A 80 -18.31 -3.80 -2.50
CA ASN A 80 -19.50 -4.09 -3.30
C ASN A 80 -19.42 -3.19 -4.55
N PHE A 81 -19.55 -3.75 -5.74
CA PHE A 81 -19.33 -3.07 -7.02
C PHE A 81 -20.08 -1.73 -7.13
N GLU A 82 -21.24 -1.62 -6.49
CA GLU A 82 -22.08 -0.42 -6.44
C GLU A 82 -21.45 0.76 -5.68
N GLU A 83 -20.68 0.52 -4.61
CA GLU A 83 -19.99 1.60 -3.88
C GLU A 83 -18.83 2.16 -4.72
N ASN A 84 -18.12 1.28 -5.43
CA ASN A 84 -17.03 1.68 -6.31
C ASN A 84 -17.54 2.44 -7.55
N GLN A 85 -18.77 2.18 -8.01
CA GLN A 85 -19.38 2.96 -9.09
C GLN A 85 -19.60 4.43 -8.72
N LYS A 86 -19.85 4.75 -7.45
CA LYS A 86 -19.99 6.15 -7.00
C LYS A 86 -18.71 6.96 -7.21
N LEU A 87 -17.55 6.30 -7.07
CA LEU A 87 -16.24 6.91 -7.30
C LEU A 87 -15.92 7.12 -8.79
N ARG A 88 -16.73 6.56 -9.71
CA ARG A 88 -16.56 6.65 -11.18
C ARG A 88 -15.14 6.31 -11.65
N LEU A 89 -14.45 5.42 -10.93
CA LEU A 89 -13.11 4.98 -11.27
C LEU A 89 -13.11 4.21 -12.58
N LYS A 90 -12.14 4.49 -13.43
CA LYS A 90 -11.99 3.82 -14.72
C LYS A 90 -10.82 2.86 -14.67
N ASN A 91 -11.07 1.64 -15.12
CA ASN A 91 -10.05 0.60 -15.19
C ASN A 91 -8.86 1.07 -16.04
N GLY A 92 -7.66 1.01 -15.46
CA GLY A 92 -6.42 1.39 -16.11
C GLY A 92 -5.96 2.83 -15.90
N GLU A 93 -6.80 3.72 -15.36
CA GLU A 93 -6.39 5.11 -15.04
C GLU A 93 -5.60 5.17 -13.72
N VAL A 94 -4.76 6.19 -13.58
CA VAL A 94 -3.92 6.41 -12.39
C VAL A 94 -4.54 7.46 -11.47
N TYR A 95 -4.55 7.14 -10.18
CA TYR A 95 -5.15 7.95 -9.13
C TYR A 95 -4.15 8.19 -8.00
N LEU A 96 -4.25 9.36 -7.37
CA LEU A 96 -3.63 9.62 -6.08
C LEU A 96 -4.60 9.13 -5.01
N VAL A 97 -4.16 8.17 -4.21
CA VAL A 97 -4.99 7.52 -3.18
C VAL A 97 -4.42 7.86 -1.82
N THR A 98 -5.31 8.33 -0.94
CA THR A 98 -5.01 8.63 0.47
C THR A 98 -5.78 7.66 1.35
N LEU A 99 -5.06 6.83 2.10
CA LEU A 99 -5.59 5.94 3.12
C LEU A 99 -5.37 6.54 4.51
N VAL A 100 -6.30 6.25 5.41
CA VAL A 100 -6.22 6.60 6.82
C VAL A 100 -6.44 5.32 7.60
N LEU A 101 -5.34 4.73 8.06
CA LEU A 101 -5.35 3.42 8.72
C LEU A 101 -5.07 3.55 10.21
N PRO A 102 -5.89 2.94 11.08
CA PRO A 102 -5.53 2.81 12.49
C PRO A 102 -4.32 1.90 12.64
N LYS A 103 -3.54 2.08 13.72
CA LYS A 103 -2.36 1.26 14.03
C LYS A 103 -2.65 -0.24 13.96
N GLU A 104 -3.79 -0.68 14.47
CA GLU A 104 -4.19 -2.10 14.42
C GLU A 104 -4.32 -2.64 12.99
N SER A 105 -4.83 -1.84 12.05
CA SER A 105 -4.89 -2.23 10.64
C SER A 105 -3.48 -2.34 10.05
N ILE A 106 -2.59 -1.40 10.34
CA ILE A 106 -1.20 -1.42 9.84
C ILE A 106 -0.47 -2.69 10.28
N GLU A 107 -0.59 -3.06 11.56
CA GLU A 107 0.02 -4.26 12.13
C GLU A 107 -0.60 -5.54 11.55
N LYS A 108 -1.94 -5.62 11.51
CA LYS A 108 -2.67 -6.77 10.95
C LYS A 108 -2.36 -7.00 9.47
N LEU A 109 -2.21 -5.92 8.71
CA LEU A 109 -1.91 -5.96 7.29
C LEU A 109 -0.42 -6.19 7.01
N GLY A 110 0.44 -6.14 8.04
CA GLY A 110 1.88 -6.34 7.89
C GLY A 110 2.54 -5.23 7.06
N LEU A 111 1.97 -4.03 7.02
CA LEU A 111 2.49 -2.95 6.16
C LEU A 111 3.90 -2.51 6.56
N ASN A 112 4.31 -2.77 7.80
CA ASN A 112 5.68 -2.54 8.29
C ASN A 112 6.73 -3.47 7.65
N ASN A 113 6.33 -4.44 6.82
CA ASN A 113 7.22 -5.31 6.08
C ASN A 113 7.26 -4.87 4.61
N PRO A 114 8.44 -4.56 4.05
CA PRO A 114 8.58 -4.09 2.68
C PRO A 114 8.26 -5.14 1.60
N GLU A 115 8.09 -6.41 1.95
CA GLU A 115 7.69 -7.46 0.98
C GLU A 115 6.19 -7.75 1.01
N THR A 116 5.40 -6.95 1.73
CA THR A 116 3.99 -7.20 1.93
C THR A 116 3.18 -6.96 0.66
N ILE A 117 2.57 -8.04 0.15
CA ILE A 117 1.53 -8.00 -0.87
C ILE A 117 0.18 -8.10 -0.19
N MET A 118 -0.62 -7.04 -0.24
CA MET A 118 -1.98 -7.09 0.28
C MET A 118 -2.89 -7.92 -0.62
N THR A 119 -3.76 -8.72 -0.01
CA THR A 119 -4.68 -9.61 -0.72
C THR A 119 -6.11 -9.43 -0.24
N TYR A 120 -7.07 -9.94 -1.00
CA TYR A 120 -8.51 -9.94 -0.71
C TYR A 120 -8.89 -10.51 0.66
N LYS A 121 -8.05 -11.35 1.29
CA LYS A 121 -8.31 -11.90 2.63
C LYS A 121 -8.25 -10.82 3.71
N ASN A 122 -7.48 -9.76 3.47
CA ASN A 122 -7.38 -8.59 4.32
C ASN A 122 -7.53 -7.32 3.47
N PRO A 123 -8.72 -7.05 2.91
CA PRO A 123 -8.92 -5.94 2.01
C PRO A 123 -9.00 -4.62 2.78
N ILE A 124 -8.57 -3.53 2.15
CA ILE A 124 -8.78 -2.17 2.67
C ILE A 124 -10.27 -1.85 2.55
N LYS A 125 -10.89 -1.42 3.65
CA LYS A 125 -12.29 -1.03 3.64
C LYS A 125 -12.47 0.33 2.98
N ASN A 126 -13.60 0.54 2.32
CA ASN A 126 -13.94 1.86 1.78
C ASN A 126 -13.91 2.97 2.84
N SER A 127 -14.24 2.65 4.10
CA SER A 127 -14.13 3.58 5.24
C SER A 127 -12.69 3.98 5.61
N GLU A 128 -11.69 3.21 5.16
CA GLU A 128 -10.27 3.48 5.38
C GLU A 128 -9.66 4.31 4.23
N ILE A 129 -10.42 4.53 3.15
CA ILE A 129 -10.04 5.41 2.05
C ILE A 129 -10.53 6.82 2.37
N ALA A 130 -9.62 7.73 2.63
CA ALA A 130 -9.96 9.12 2.90
C ALA A 130 -10.17 9.93 1.62
N LYS A 131 -9.38 9.65 0.57
CA LYS A 131 -9.43 10.42 -0.68
C LYS A 131 -8.94 9.61 -1.88
N ILE A 132 -9.56 9.86 -3.04
CA ILE A 132 -9.08 9.39 -4.35
C ILE A 132 -9.18 10.55 -5.33
N GLU A 133 -8.07 10.91 -5.99
CA GLU A 133 -8.00 11.98 -6.99
C GLU A 133 -7.44 11.45 -8.31
N ASN A 134 -8.07 11.82 -9.43
CA ASN A 134 -7.59 11.42 -10.75
C ASN A 134 -6.42 12.33 -11.17
N ILE A 135 -5.27 11.75 -11.45
CA ILE A 135 -4.05 12.51 -11.79
C ILE A 135 -3.98 12.78 -13.29
N ASP A 136 -4.61 11.95 -14.12
CA ASP A 136 -4.56 12.02 -15.59
C ASP A 136 -5.46 13.13 -16.19
N LYS A 137 -6.24 13.84 -15.36
CA LYS A 137 -7.19 14.89 -15.80
C LYS A 137 -6.73 16.32 -15.53
N ASN A 138 -5.49 16.53 -15.09
CA ASN A 138 -4.87 17.85 -14.93
C ASN A 138 -3.83 18.11 -16.02
#